data_AF-A0A286RDR3-F1
#
_entry.id   AF-A0A286RDR3-F1
#
_cell.length_a   1.000
_cell.length_b   1.000
_cell.length_c   1.000
_cell.angle_alpha   90.00
_cell.angle_beta   90.00
_cell.angle_gamma   90.00
#
_symmetry.space_group_name_H-M   'P 1'
#
loop_
_entity.id
_entity.type
_entity.pdbx_description
1 polymer ?
#
loop_
_entity_poly.entity_id
_entity_poly.type
_entity_poly.pdbx_seq_one_letter_code
_entity_poly.pdbx_strand_id
1 'polypeptide(L)'
;MHRKEILAKLAAGEITLEEADRLLAELGPELPPLTCKVSPKGAVSVYGLQRMPVTLYADQWFRLLEFGDEIRAFIERHRAELRWREKGEMADKLASPDPDADTPAASSAASDPHETSDGA
;
A
#
# COMPACT_ATOMS: atom_id res chain seq x y z
N MET A 1 22.39 13.01 -1.42
CA MET A 1 22.71 12.05 -0.35
C MET A 1 21.58 11.04 -0.25
N HIS A 2 21.87 9.75 -0.26
CA HIS A 2 20.88 8.70 0.01
C HIS A 2 21.06 8.18 1.44
N ARG A 3 20.00 7.67 2.06
CA ARG A 3 20.03 7.16 3.45
C ARG A 3 21.18 6.19 3.68
N LYS A 4 21.40 5.30 2.73
CA LYS A 4 22.49 4.30 2.74
C LYS A 4 23.88 4.94 2.78
N GLU A 5 24.08 6.07 2.11
CA GLU A 5 25.37 6.78 2.08
C GLU A 5 25.66 7.44 3.43
N ILE A 6 24.65 8.03 4.07
CA ILE A 6 24.78 8.63 5.42
C ILE A 6 25.16 7.55 6.43
N LEU A 7 24.48 6.40 6.39
CA LEU A 7 24.78 5.27 7.27
C LEU A 7 26.16 4.67 7.01
N ALA A 8 26.58 4.58 5.75
CA ALA A 8 27.92 4.11 5.39
C ALA A 8 29.01 5.05 5.93
N LYS A 9 28.79 6.37 5.87
CA LYS A 9 29.72 7.36 6.42
C LYS A 9 29.78 7.34 7.95
N LEU A 10 28.65 7.12 8.62
CA LEU A 10 28.62 6.92 10.07
C LEU A 10 29.39 5.65 10.44
N ALA A 11 29.17 4.55 9.72
CA ALA A 11 29.88 3.29 9.94
C ALA A 11 31.39 3.39 9.66
N ALA A 12 31.79 4.21 8.69
CA ALA A 12 33.19 4.52 8.39
C ALA A 12 33.81 5.54 9.37
N GLY A 13 33.02 6.16 10.25
CA GLY A 13 33.47 7.19 11.18
C GLY A 13 33.78 8.55 10.55
N GLU A 14 33.35 8.78 9.29
CA GLU A 14 33.53 10.05 8.58
C GLU A 14 32.62 11.16 9.12
N ILE A 15 31.52 10.79 9.78
CA ILE A 15 30.56 11.70 10.39
C ILE A 15 30.24 11.25 11.81
N THR A 16 29.85 12.21 12.66
CA THR A 16 29.41 11.94 14.04
C THR A 16 27.97 11.42 14.06
N LEU A 17 27.57 10.80 15.18
CA LEU A 17 26.19 10.34 15.39
C LEU A 17 25.19 11.50 15.26
N GLU A 18 25.51 12.66 15.83
CA GLU A 18 24.66 13.87 15.78
C GLU A 18 24.48 14.39 14.35
N GLU A 19 25.56 14.40 13.56
CA GLU A 19 25.50 14.84 12.17
C GLU A 19 24.73 13.83 11.30
N ALA A 20 24.91 12.53 11.55
CA ALA A 20 24.14 11.48 10.89
C ALA A 20 22.64 11.62 11.18
N ASP A 21 22.25 11.86 12.43
CA ASP A 21 20.85 12.05 12.81
C ASP A 21 20.24 13.29 12.15
N ARG A 22 20.99 14.41 12.09
CA ARG A 22 20.55 15.62 11.38
C ARG A 22 20.31 15.35 9.90
N LEU A 23 21.26 14.70 9.23
CA LEU A 23 21.17 14.36 7.81
C LEU A 23 20.04 13.36 7.52
N LEU A 24 19.78 12.42 8.44
CA LEU A 24 18.67 11.46 8.32
C LEU A 24 17.31 12.12 8.55
N ALA A 25 17.22 13.05 9.50
CA ALA A 25 16.00 13.83 9.75
C ALA A 25 15.65 14.71 8.54
N GLU A 26 16.65 15.33 7.91
CA GLU A 26 16.47 16.14 6.70
C GLU A 26 16.03 15.31 5.48
N LEU A 27 16.48 14.06 5.38
CA LEU A 27 16.06 13.14 4.30
C LEU A 27 14.59 12.70 4.40
N GLY A 28 14.02 12.78 5.60
CA GLY A 28 12.71 12.25 5.94
C GLY A 28 12.59 10.72 5.82
N PRO A 29 11.48 10.13 6.30
CA PRO A 29 11.28 8.68 6.19
C PRO A 29 11.20 8.26 4.72
N GLU A 30 11.78 7.11 4.37
CA GLU A 30 11.60 6.51 3.05
C GLU A 30 10.20 5.91 2.95
N LEU A 31 9.52 6.14 1.81
CA LEU A 31 8.27 5.44 1.54
C LEU A 31 8.60 3.96 1.34
N PRO A 32 7.83 3.04 1.94
CA PRO A 32 8.01 1.63 1.72
C PRO A 32 7.91 1.30 0.22
N PRO A 33 8.78 0.42 -0.31
CA PRO A 33 8.70 -0.01 -1.70
C PRO A 33 7.38 -0.74 -1.94
N LEU A 34 6.86 -0.63 -3.17
CA LEU A 34 5.71 -1.42 -3.58
C LEU A 34 6.11 -2.89 -3.71
N THR A 35 5.28 -3.79 -3.18
CA THR A 35 5.47 -5.23 -3.29
C THR A 35 4.18 -5.91 -3.74
N CYS A 36 4.31 -7.05 -4.42
CA CYS A 36 3.17 -7.82 -4.93
C CYS A 36 3.14 -9.22 -4.30
N LYS A 37 1.94 -9.70 -3.97
CA LYS A 37 1.69 -11.09 -3.53
C LYS A 37 0.49 -11.67 -4.28
N VAL A 38 0.53 -12.96 -4.59
CA VAL A 38 -0.65 -13.71 -5.06
C VAL A 38 -1.43 -14.19 -3.84
N SER A 39 -2.72 -13.90 -3.77
CA SER A 39 -3.59 -14.36 -2.70
C SER A 39 -4.03 -15.82 -2.91
N PRO A 40 -4.45 -16.54 -1.86
CA PRO A 40 -5.01 -17.89 -1.99
C PRO A 40 -6.25 -17.97 -2.87
N LYS A 41 -6.93 -16.83 -3.09
CA LYS A 41 -8.10 -16.70 -3.97
C LYS A 41 -7.72 -16.43 -5.43
N GLY A 42 -6.44 -16.43 -5.78
CA GLY A 42 -5.96 -16.20 -7.16
C GLY A 42 -5.97 -14.73 -7.60
N ALA A 43 -6.00 -13.79 -6.66
CA ALA A 43 -5.91 -12.35 -6.94
C ALA A 43 -4.48 -11.82 -6.71
N VAL A 44 -4.17 -10.64 -7.24
CA VAL A 44 -2.89 -9.94 -7.02
C VAL A 44 -3.11 -8.81 -6.03
N SER A 45 -2.35 -8.84 -4.93
CA SER A 45 -2.34 -7.82 -3.88
C SER A 45 -1.08 -6.96 -3.99
N VAL A 46 -1.25 -5.63 -4.07
CA VAL A 46 -0.16 -4.64 -4.08
C VAL A 46 -0.12 -3.92 -2.74
N TYR A 47 1.03 -3.98 -2.08
CA TYR A 47 1.31 -3.33 -0.79
C TYR A 47 2.15 -2.07 -0.99
N GLY A 48 2.19 -1.20 0.03
CA GLY A 48 3.05 0.00 0.05
C GLY A 48 2.38 1.30 -0.41
N LEU A 49 1.11 1.27 -0.82
CA LEU A 49 0.33 2.46 -1.20
C LEU A 49 -0.45 3.08 -0.03
N GLN A 50 -0.93 2.23 0.86
CA GLN A 50 -1.75 2.56 2.03
C GLN A 50 -1.68 1.38 3.03
N ARG A 51 -2.28 1.53 4.21
CA ARG A 51 -2.31 0.49 5.24
C ARG A 51 -2.83 -0.87 4.71
N MET A 52 -3.91 -0.84 3.92
CA MET A 52 -4.52 -2.03 3.35
C MET A 52 -4.02 -2.29 1.92
N PRO A 53 -3.66 -3.53 1.54
CA PRO A 53 -3.27 -3.82 0.17
C PRO A 53 -4.43 -3.58 -0.81
N VAL A 54 -4.09 -3.10 -2.00
CA VAL A 54 -5.04 -3.08 -3.12
C VAL A 54 -5.02 -4.46 -3.75
N THR A 55 -6.14 -5.18 -3.68
CA THR A 55 -6.26 -6.54 -4.20
C THR A 55 -7.29 -6.58 -5.33
N LEU A 56 -6.87 -6.98 -6.52
CA LEU A 56 -7.73 -7.13 -7.70
C LEU A 56 -7.39 -8.45 -8.41
N TYR A 57 -8.32 -8.98 -9.19
CA TYR A 57 -8.03 -10.10 -10.10
C TYR A 57 -7.14 -9.64 -11.27
N ALA A 58 -6.47 -10.58 -11.92
CA ALA A 58 -5.48 -10.26 -12.95
C ALA A 58 -6.08 -9.46 -14.13
N ASP A 59 -7.26 -9.85 -14.60
CA ASP A 59 -8.01 -9.14 -15.66
C ASP A 59 -8.36 -7.70 -15.28
N GLN A 60 -8.75 -7.48 -14.02
CA GLN A 60 -9.04 -6.15 -13.48
C GLN A 60 -7.78 -5.30 -13.42
N TRP A 61 -6.63 -5.88 -13.02
CA TRP A 61 -5.36 -5.18 -13.07
C TRP A 61 -4.99 -4.75 -14.48
N PHE A 62 -5.06 -5.66 -15.46
CA PHE A 62 -4.75 -5.32 -16.85
C PHE A 62 -5.65 -4.20 -17.37
N ARG A 63 -6.96 -4.30 -17.15
CA ARG A 63 -7.91 -3.25 -17.54
C ARG A 63 -7.63 -1.90 -16.86
N LEU A 64 -7.27 -1.91 -15.58
CA LEU A 64 -6.93 -0.69 -14.84
C LEU A 64 -5.62 -0.07 -15.34
N LEU A 65 -4.62 -0.90 -15.61
CA LEU A 65 -3.31 -0.47 -16.10
C LEU A 65 -3.40 0.14 -17.50
N GLU A 66 -4.22 -0.44 -18.38
CA GLU A 66 -4.56 0.14 -19.68
C GLU A 66 -5.26 1.50 -19.54
N PHE A 67 -6.09 1.67 -18.51
CA PHE A 67 -6.72 2.96 -18.17
C PHE A 67 -5.80 3.92 -17.41
N GLY A 68 -4.53 3.54 -17.19
CA GLY A 68 -3.59 4.29 -16.36
C GLY A 68 -3.30 5.70 -16.88
N ASP A 69 -3.22 5.88 -18.20
CA ASP A 69 -2.94 7.20 -18.78
C ASP A 69 -4.10 8.18 -18.60
N GLU A 70 -5.34 7.69 -18.69
CA GLU A 70 -6.53 8.49 -18.41
C GLU A 70 -6.59 8.93 -16.94
N ILE A 71 -6.21 8.04 -16.01
CA ILE A 71 -6.09 8.40 -14.59
C ILE A 71 -5.05 9.51 -14.40
N ARG A 72 -3.88 9.42 -15.06
CA ARG A 72 -2.85 10.46 -14.97
C ARG A 72 -3.35 11.80 -15.52
N ALA A 73 -3.99 11.78 -16.69
CA ALA A 73 -4.55 12.98 -17.31
C ALA A 73 -5.65 13.62 -16.44
N PHE A 74 -6.50 12.81 -15.83
CA PHE A 74 -7.53 13.27 -14.90
C PHE A 74 -6.92 13.92 -13.66
N ILE A 75 -5.89 13.31 -13.05
CA ILE A 75 -5.19 13.88 -11.89
C ILE A 75 -4.59 15.24 -12.22
N GLU A 76 -3.94 15.39 -13.38
CA GLU A 76 -3.33 16.67 -13.75
C GLU A 76 -4.39 17.75 -13.99
N ARG A 77 -5.51 17.40 -14.64
CA ARG A 77 -6.62 18.33 -14.87
C ARG A 77 -7.23 18.85 -13.57
N HIS A 78 -7.31 18.01 -12.55
CA HIS A 78 -7.93 18.32 -11.25
C HIS A 78 -6.90 18.57 -10.15
N ARG A 79 -5.66 18.90 -10.50
CA ARG A 79 -4.55 18.98 -9.53
C ARG A 79 -4.83 19.93 -8.35
N ALA A 80 -5.56 21.01 -8.58
CA ALA A 80 -5.93 21.98 -7.54
C ALA A 80 -7.00 21.48 -6.56
N GLU A 81 -7.80 20.48 -6.95
CA GLU A 81 -8.85 19.87 -6.14
C GLU A 81 -8.32 18.67 -5.33
N LEU A 82 -7.20 18.10 -5.77
CA LEU A 82 -6.64 16.89 -5.18
C LEU A 82 -5.64 17.18 -4.07
N ARG A 83 -5.76 16.41 -2.98
CA ARG A 83 -4.83 16.45 -1.87
C ARG A 83 -3.60 15.58 -2.15
N TRP A 84 -2.42 16.20 -2.10
CA TRP A 84 -1.13 15.49 -2.15
C TRP A 84 -0.66 15.19 -0.73
N ARG A 85 -0.23 13.95 -0.50
CA ARG A 85 0.32 13.54 0.80
C ARG A 85 1.82 13.78 0.83
N GLU A 86 2.30 14.35 1.92
CA GLU A 86 3.74 14.44 2.18
C GLU A 86 4.30 13.08 2.62
N LYS A 87 5.59 12.89 2.36
CA LYS A 87 6.32 11.63 2.61
C LYS A 87 6.24 11.19 4.08
N GLY A 88 6.29 12.14 5.01
CA GLY A 88 6.17 11.90 6.45
C GLY A 88 4.80 11.37 6.87
N GLU A 89 3.73 11.94 6.32
CA GLU A 89 2.36 11.49 6.58
C GLU A 89 2.08 10.10 5.98
N MET A 90 2.66 9.81 4.81
CA MET A 90 2.52 8.51 4.18
C MET A 90 3.24 7.40 4.95
N ALA A 91 4.42 7.69 5.52
CA ALA A 91 5.18 6.73 6.31
C ALA A 91 4.46 6.38 7.63
N ASP A 92 3.92 7.37 8.34
CA ASP A 92 3.15 7.16 9.58
C ASP A 92 1.94 6.25 9.36
N LYS A 93 1.18 6.48 8.29
CA LYS A 93 -0.03 5.69 7.97
C LYS A 93 0.25 4.25 7.51
N LEU A 94 1.50 3.92 7.21
CA LEU A 94 1.91 2.61 6.72
C LEU A 94 2.65 1.78 7.78
N ALA A 95 2.97 2.36 8.94
CA ALA A 95 3.75 1.76 10.01
C ALA A 95 3.03 0.67 10.84
N SER A 96 2.00 0.02 10.30
CA SER A 96 1.33 -1.11 10.95
C SER A 96 0.87 -2.11 9.89
N PRO A 97 1.67 -3.16 9.60
CA PRO A 97 1.20 -4.27 8.81
C PRO A 97 0.18 -5.06 9.65
N ASP A 98 -1.04 -5.21 9.14
CA ASP A 98 -1.95 -6.22 9.68
C ASP A 98 -1.34 -7.60 9.34
N PRO A 99 -1.05 -8.47 10.34
CA PRO A 99 -0.48 -9.80 10.10
C PRO A 99 -1.42 -10.74 9.33
N ASP A 100 -2.67 -10.32 9.13
CA ASP A 100 -3.80 -11.15 8.74
C ASP A 100 -4.55 -10.65 7.50
N ALA A 101 -3.83 -10.09 6.51
CA ALA A 101 -4.41 -9.82 5.18
C ALA A 101 -4.87 -11.10 4.44
N ASP A 102 -4.72 -12.28 5.06
CA ASP A 102 -5.16 -13.58 4.56
C ASP A 102 -6.08 -14.34 5.53
N THR A 103 -6.57 -13.70 6.61
CA THR A 103 -7.65 -14.31 7.40
C THR A 103 -8.91 -14.30 6.52
N PRO A 104 -9.52 -15.47 6.24
CA PRO A 104 -10.76 -15.50 5.49
C PRO A 104 -11.78 -14.67 6.27
N ALA A 105 -12.31 -13.61 5.65
CA ALA A 105 -13.56 -13.03 6.10
C ALA A 105 -14.52 -14.19 6.36
N ALA A 106 -14.88 -14.39 7.63
CA ALA A 106 -15.72 -15.48 8.05
C ALA A 106 -16.92 -15.54 7.09
N SER A 107 -17.07 -16.68 6.43
CA SER A 107 -18.22 -16.97 5.60
C SER A 107 -19.46 -16.85 6.49
N SER A 108 -20.11 -15.69 6.49
CA SER A 108 -21.47 -15.57 6.99
C SER A 108 -22.36 -16.27 5.97
N ALA A 109 -22.51 -17.58 6.12
CA ALA A 109 -23.67 -18.29 5.63
C ALA A 109 -24.86 -17.75 6.45
N ALA A 110 -25.42 -16.64 5.98
CA ALA A 110 -26.73 -16.20 6.41
C ALA A 110 -27.74 -17.23 5.89
N SER A 111 -28.51 -17.77 6.82
CA SER A 111 -29.63 -18.66 6.61
C SER A 111 -30.67 -18.04 5.68
N ASP A 112 -31.12 -18.81 4.69
CA ASP A 112 -32.43 -18.62 4.05
C ASP A 112 -33.29 -19.85 4.34
N PRO A 113 -34.38 -19.73 5.12
CA PRO A 113 -35.37 -20.78 5.25
C PRO A 113 -36.42 -20.59 4.14
N HIS A 114 -36.34 -21.35 3.04
CA HIS A 114 -37.48 -21.47 2.13
C HIS A 114 -38.33 -22.66 2.53
N GLU A 115 -39.38 -22.34 3.28
CA GLU A 115 -40.60 -23.12 3.47
C GLU A 115 -41.17 -23.52 2.10
N THR A 116 -41.28 -24.81 1.79
CA THR A 116 -42.22 -25.31 0.78
C THR A 116 -43.09 -26.36 1.42
N SER A 117 -44.25 -25.89 1.87
CA SER A 117 -45.48 -26.67 2.01
C SER A 117 -46.03 -26.95 0.61
N ASP A 118 -46.06 -28.23 0.22
CA ASP A 118 -47.05 -28.88 -0.67
C ASP A 118 -46.67 -30.37 -0.66
N GLY A 119 -47.47 -31.33 -0.20
CA GLY A 119 -48.80 -31.68 -0.68
C GLY A 119 -48.73 -33.11 -1.23
N ALA A 120 -49.11 -34.11 -0.41
CA ALA A 120 -49.49 -35.47 -0.81
C ALA A 120 -50.18 -36.19 0.37
#